data_AF-A0A2E6H4F7-F1
#
_entry.id   AF-A0A2E6H4F7-F1
#
_cell.length_a   1.000
_cell.length_b   1.000
_cell.length_c   1.000
_cell.angle_alpha   90.00
_cell.angle_beta   90.00
_cell.angle_gamma   90.00
#
_symmetry.space_group_name_H-M   'P 1'
#
loop_
_entity.id
_entity.type
_entity.pdbx_description
1 polymer ?
#
loop_
_entity_poly.entity_id
_entity_poly.type
_entity_poly.pdbx_seq_one_letter_code
_entity_poly.pdbx_strand_id
1 'polypeptide(L)'
;MKKLILILSLFLTSNSFAETIELRIEDVVKKVSNENYMVLENAERVYQRKEKIKYSRAGLLPKLNIWNLLKIPAIIIDPLAVGDIIQDVAPFLVPANWFKVGQAKHLYKSQQEQYRAVWANEVSTAKLLYMSVYRDMEFQKLLNSKASQYSELLDLAESRNVFGEGNIFAYNLIKDRHLALVEDSRNLKNLTFSEKKELQFLTGINNELEISIVPPSLPNLEEAELLDFSKIIFKVIDASPEAKQFEHMFNALGKVKGEIYFNVLGASTFSSGNGAFEDIPVQDGLGFGLGASLRISKSEGRILKIQLKATIETLKKQVNLLVNEHNSLIENFDIMKQRATLAESNYQAMVDYISIGGEIDALEMIEILDNLYASKILQVSYRLRYADLVEKLKRMTFTGDYLNKRNFSKATTEIKAKDAVDYFAGIQSKLEKAGAEFNLQNLKTYSDSVLKGNEYLNELVKKSSDRRRFRKYIRRKGMKKNLCQNILISEVNNEQFSRECSDGRFNSCPQSFVDYDEIKDNLIKNLKTIYESEDFAATGCKAFNN
;
A
#
# COMPACT_ATOMS: atom_id res chain seq x y z
N MET A 1 -10.79 -6.53 53.24
CA MET A 1 -9.61 -6.14 52.43
C MET A 1 -8.87 -7.32 51.80
N LYS A 2 -8.52 -8.41 52.51
CA LYS A 2 -7.82 -9.58 51.91
C LYS A 2 -8.54 -10.24 50.72
N LYS A 3 -9.89 -10.32 50.73
CA LYS A 3 -10.66 -10.87 49.60
C LYS A 3 -10.70 -9.96 48.36
N LEU A 4 -10.48 -8.64 48.52
CA LEU A 4 -10.51 -7.68 47.42
C LEU A 4 -9.17 -7.65 46.66
N ILE A 5 -8.07 -7.85 47.39
CA ILE A 5 -6.71 -7.98 46.82
C ILE A 5 -6.60 -9.24 45.95
N LEU A 6 -7.27 -10.32 46.33
CA LEU A 6 -7.23 -11.60 45.59
C LEU A 6 -8.05 -11.55 44.29
N ILE A 7 -9.08 -10.71 44.21
CA ILE A 7 -9.84 -10.45 42.98
C ILE A 7 -9.05 -9.49 42.06
N LEU A 8 -8.37 -8.48 42.64
CA LEU A 8 -7.52 -7.57 41.88
C LEU A 8 -6.29 -8.27 41.29
N SER A 9 -5.70 -9.24 42.00
CA SER A 9 -4.60 -10.06 41.48
C SER A 9 -5.03 -11.01 40.38
N LEU A 10 -6.28 -11.52 40.40
CA LEU A 10 -6.81 -12.36 39.32
C LEU A 10 -7.14 -11.56 38.04
N PHE A 11 -7.48 -10.27 38.16
CA PHE A 11 -7.70 -9.39 37.01
C PHE A 11 -6.39 -8.89 36.38
N LEU A 12 -5.29 -8.83 37.14
CA LEU A 12 -3.96 -8.47 36.62
C LEU A 12 -3.25 -9.64 35.91
N THR A 13 -3.76 -10.87 36.02
CA THR A 13 -3.24 -12.05 35.31
C THR A 13 -4.01 -12.40 34.05
N SER A 14 -4.84 -11.50 33.51
CA SER A 14 -5.32 -11.64 32.13
C SER A 14 -4.12 -11.49 31.21
N ASN A 15 -3.47 -12.62 30.93
CA ASN A 15 -2.38 -12.77 30.00
C ASN A 15 -2.66 -11.94 28.75
N SER A 16 -1.87 -10.88 28.57
CA SER A 16 -1.62 -10.31 27.25
C SER A 16 -0.87 -11.37 26.45
N PHE A 17 -1.56 -12.45 26.05
CA PHE A 17 -1.10 -13.27 24.94
C PHE A 17 -1.10 -12.32 23.75
N ALA A 18 0.08 -11.89 23.34
CA ALA A 18 0.25 -11.19 22.09
C ALA A 18 -0.44 -12.03 21.02
N GLU A 19 -1.49 -11.50 20.42
CA GLU A 19 -2.27 -12.21 19.43
C GLU A 19 -1.33 -12.55 18.27
N THR A 20 -1.01 -13.84 18.11
CA THR A 20 -0.14 -14.31 17.05
C THR A 20 -0.93 -14.31 15.76
N ILE A 21 -0.52 -13.49 14.80
CA ILE A 21 -1.17 -13.43 13.50
C ILE A 21 -0.53 -14.49 12.61
N GLU A 22 -1.32 -15.49 12.19
CA GLU A 22 -0.93 -16.40 11.12
C GLU A 22 -0.96 -15.66 9.78
N LEU A 23 0.19 -15.60 9.11
CA LEU A 23 0.32 -15.00 7.80
C LEU A 23 0.50 -16.10 6.76
N ARG A 24 -0.44 -16.16 5.81
CA ARG A 24 -0.37 -17.00 4.60
C ARG A 24 0.03 -16.16 3.39
N ILE A 25 0.66 -16.79 2.41
CA ILE A 25 1.13 -16.10 1.20
C ILE A 25 -0.02 -15.45 0.41
N GLU A 26 -1.23 -16.01 0.43
CA GLU A 26 -2.40 -15.43 -0.24
C GLU A 26 -2.92 -14.18 0.45
N ASP A 27 -2.70 -14.06 1.77
CA ASP A 27 -3.13 -12.90 2.55
C ASP A 27 -2.16 -11.73 2.42
N VAL A 28 -0.89 -11.99 2.08
CA VAL A 28 0.11 -10.95 1.76
C VAL A 28 -0.42 -9.99 0.70
N VAL A 29 -0.99 -10.51 -0.39
CA VAL A 29 -1.55 -9.68 -1.48
C VAL A 29 -2.65 -8.77 -0.95
N LYS A 30 -3.56 -9.29 -0.11
CA LYS A 30 -4.68 -8.51 0.43
C LYS A 30 -4.19 -7.41 1.37
N LYS A 31 -3.26 -7.75 2.27
CA LYS A 31 -2.69 -6.83 3.25
C LYS A 31 -1.90 -5.72 2.57
N VAL A 32 -0.93 -6.06 1.71
CA VAL A 32 -0.16 -5.08 0.93
C VAL A 32 -1.08 -4.17 0.11
N SER A 33 -2.13 -4.72 -0.51
CA SER A 33 -3.05 -3.90 -1.32
C SER A 33 -3.85 -2.87 -0.52
N ASN A 34 -4.06 -3.10 0.78
CA ASN A 34 -4.98 -2.31 1.60
C ASN A 34 -4.27 -1.46 2.66
N GLU A 35 -3.12 -1.91 3.15
CA GLU A 35 -2.46 -1.38 4.35
C GLU A 35 -1.04 -0.86 4.07
N ASN A 36 -0.42 -1.21 2.92
CA ASN A 36 0.91 -0.71 2.57
C ASN A 36 0.89 0.79 2.27
N TYR A 37 1.76 1.54 2.94
CA TYR A 37 1.82 3.00 2.85
C TYR A 37 2.16 3.51 1.45
N MET A 38 3.09 2.86 0.73
CA MET A 38 3.49 3.25 -0.63
C MET A 38 2.34 3.05 -1.62
N VAL A 39 1.59 1.94 -1.48
CA VAL A 39 0.40 1.69 -2.30
C VAL A 39 -0.68 2.74 -2.02
N LEU A 40 -0.96 3.03 -0.75
CA LEU A 40 -1.97 4.03 -0.37
C LEU A 40 -1.61 5.45 -0.84
N GLU A 41 -0.35 5.86 -0.69
CA GLU A 41 0.13 7.16 -1.18
C GLU A 41 -0.06 7.28 -2.70
N ASN A 42 0.32 6.25 -3.46
CA ASN A 42 0.15 6.28 -4.91
C ASN A 42 -1.32 6.22 -5.32
N ALA A 43 -2.20 5.60 -4.53
CA ALA A 43 -3.65 5.66 -4.75
C ALA A 43 -4.18 7.10 -4.61
N GLU A 44 -3.68 7.86 -3.62
CA GLU A 44 -4.01 9.27 -3.45
C GLU A 44 -3.49 10.14 -4.60
N ARG A 45 -2.28 9.87 -5.12
CA ARG A 45 -1.77 10.56 -6.33
C ARG A 45 -2.69 10.32 -7.54
N VAL A 46 -3.21 9.11 -7.72
CA VAL A 46 -4.21 8.81 -8.77
C VAL A 46 -5.50 9.60 -8.54
N TYR A 47 -5.97 9.71 -7.29
CA TYR A 47 -7.14 10.51 -6.95
C TYR A 47 -6.94 12.00 -7.25
N GLN A 48 -5.80 12.58 -6.85
CA GLN A 48 -5.44 13.97 -7.16
C GLN A 48 -5.43 14.22 -8.68
N ARG A 49 -4.86 13.30 -9.47
CA ARG A 49 -4.88 13.39 -10.94
C ARG A 49 -6.30 13.32 -11.52
N LYS A 50 -7.20 12.55 -10.89
CA LYS A 50 -8.61 12.50 -11.27
C LYS A 50 -9.34 13.81 -10.98
N GLU A 51 -9.10 14.41 -9.81
CA GLU A 51 -9.66 15.72 -9.47
C GLU A 51 -9.11 16.82 -10.39
N LYS A 52 -7.84 16.71 -10.81
CA LYS A 52 -7.26 17.61 -11.82
C LYS A 52 -8.03 17.59 -13.16
N ILE A 53 -8.59 16.45 -13.57
CA ILE A 53 -9.49 16.41 -14.75
C ILE A 53 -10.74 17.27 -14.50
N LYS A 54 -11.34 17.19 -13.32
CA LYS A 54 -12.53 17.99 -12.99
C LYS A 54 -12.18 19.47 -12.92
N TYR A 55 -11.04 19.80 -12.32
CA TYR A 55 -10.52 21.17 -12.31
C TYR A 55 -10.33 21.72 -13.73
N SER A 56 -9.67 20.95 -14.62
CA SER A 56 -9.51 21.35 -16.02
C SER A 56 -10.86 21.48 -16.75
N ARG A 57 -11.85 20.64 -16.44
CA ARG A 57 -13.21 20.76 -17.00
C ARG A 57 -13.94 21.99 -16.47
N ALA A 58 -13.78 22.33 -15.20
CA ALA A 58 -14.33 23.57 -14.64
C ALA A 58 -13.73 24.80 -15.32
N GLY A 59 -12.48 24.72 -15.78
CA GLY A 59 -11.87 25.74 -16.62
C GLY A 59 -12.51 25.94 -18.01
N LEU A 60 -13.44 25.08 -18.44
CA LEU A 60 -14.28 25.29 -19.63
C LEU A 60 -15.58 26.04 -19.31
N LEU A 61 -15.93 26.16 -18.03
CA LEU A 61 -17.12 26.89 -17.60
C LEU A 61 -16.79 28.38 -17.46
N PRO A 62 -17.76 29.28 -17.75
CA PRO A 62 -17.59 30.71 -17.51
C PRO A 62 -17.12 30.97 -16.08
N LYS A 63 -16.10 31.81 -15.93
CA LYS A 63 -15.69 32.29 -14.62
C LYS A 63 -16.54 33.52 -14.32
N LEU A 64 -17.41 33.41 -13.31
CA LEU A 64 -18.17 34.55 -12.81
C LEU A 64 -17.24 35.48 -12.01
N ASN A 65 -16.35 36.18 -12.70
CA ASN A 65 -15.54 37.22 -12.10
C ASN A 65 -16.30 38.55 -12.23
N ILE A 66 -17.00 38.93 -11.16
CA ILE A 66 -17.90 40.10 -11.12
C ILE A 66 -17.16 41.38 -11.57
N TRP A 67 -15.86 41.47 -11.31
CA TRP A 67 -14.99 42.56 -11.74
C TRP A 67 -14.74 42.63 -13.26
N ASN A 68 -14.76 41.50 -13.97
CA ASN A 68 -14.59 41.47 -15.42
C ASN A 68 -15.93 41.66 -16.16
N LEU A 69 -17.06 41.33 -15.53
CA LEU A 69 -18.39 41.68 -16.05
C LEU A 69 -18.61 43.21 -16.08
N LEU A 70 -18.01 43.94 -15.13
CA LEU A 70 -18.04 45.41 -15.09
C LEU A 70 -17.13 46.08 -16.14
N LYS A 71 -16.25 45.33 -16.82
CA LYS A 71 -15.39 45.84 -17.91
C LYS A 71 -16.03 45.74 -19.29
N ILE A 72 -17.21 45.13 -19.40
CA ILE A 72 -17.97 45.02 -20.66
C ILE A 72 -18.21 46.39 -21.36
N PRO A 73 -18.39 47.52 -20.66
CA PRO A 73 -18.49 48.84 -21.31
C PRO A 73 -17.19 49.32 -22.00
N ALA A 74 -16.03 48.78 -21.65
CA ALA A 74 -14.72 49.19 -22.20
C ALA A 74 -14.40 48.56 -23.58
N ILE A 75 -15.21 47.61 -24.05
CA ILE A 75 -15.06 46.92 -25.35
C ILE A 75 -15.16 47.88 -26.54
N ILE A 76 -15.82 49.03 -26.35
CA ILE A 76 -16.00 50.04 -27.41
C ILE A 76 -14.70 50.78 -27.72
N ILE A 77 -13.69 50.75 -26.82
CA ILE A 77 -12.49 51.60 -26.90
C ILE A 77 -11.21 50.79 -27.23
N ASP A 78 -11.15 49.49 -26.92
CA ASP A 78 -9.94 48.67 -27.16
C ASP A 78 -10.26 47.25 -27.70
N PRO A 79 -9.98 46.95 -28.99
CA PRO A 79 -10.19 45.63 -29.60
C PRO A 79 -9.39 44.49 -28.95
N LEU A 80 -8.30 44.80 -28.24
CA LEU A 80 -7.47 43.80 -27.56
C LEU A 80 -8.13 43.25 -26.28
N ALA A 81 -9.09 43.98 -25.69
CA ALA A 81 -9.85 43.55 -24.52
C ALA A 81 -10.85 42.42 -24.82
N VAL A 82 -11.12 42.12 -26.10
CA VAL A 82 -12.06 41.06 -26.53
C VAL A 82 -11.52 39.66 -26.20
N GLY A 83 -10.21 39.47 -26.24
CA GLY A 83 -9.57 38.18 -25.93
C GLY A 83 -9.78 37.76 -24.47
N ASP A 84 -9.59 38.69 -23.53
CA ASP A 84 -9.74 38.45 -22.09
C ASP A 84 -11.21 38.14 -21.71
N ILE A 85 -12.17 38.81 -22.37
CA ILE A 85 -13.60 38.64 -22.09
C ILE A 85 -14.12 37.30 -22.62
N ILE A 86 -13.66 36.86 -23.80
CA ILE A 86 -14.04 35.52 -24.33
C ILE A 86 -13.53 34.41 -23.41
N GLN A 87 -12.37 34.58 -22.79
CA GLN A 87 -11.84 33.60 -21.84
C GLN A 87 -12.63 33.52 -20.54
N ASP A 88 -13.16 34.64 -20.06
CA ASP A 88 -13.91 34.66 -18.81
C ASP A 88 -15.40 34.31 -19.01
N VAL A 89 -16.00 34.72 -20.13
CA VAL A 89 -17.43 34.54 -20.43
C VAL A 89 -17.72 33.22 -21.16
N ALA A 90 -16.83 32.77 -22.05
CA ALA A 90 -17.01 31.56 -22.85
C ALA A 90 -15.70 30.77 -23.06
N PRO A 91 -15.02 30.32 -21.99
CA PRO A 91 -13.72 29.64 -22.09
C PRO A 91 -13.74 28.34 -22.91
N PHE A 92 -14.91 27.75 -23.13
CA PHE A 92 -15.09 26.58 -23.99
C PHE A 92 -14.88 26.88 -25.49
N LEU A 93 -14.93 28.15 -25.92
CA LEU A 93 -14.64 28.53 -27.30
C LEU A 93 -13.14 28.56 -27.59
N VAL A 94 -12.30 28.55 -26.55
CA VAL A 94 -10.84 28.56 -26.66
C VAL A 94 -10.32 27.12 -26.80
N PRO A 95 -9.78 26.71 -27.97
CA PRO A 95 -9.36 25.33 -28.19
C PRO A 95 -8.28 24.84 -27.20
N ALA A 96 -7.40 25.74 -26.74
CA ALA A 96 -6.36 25.43 -25.76
C ALA A 96 -6.91 24.81 -24.46
N ASN A 97 -8.08 25.26 -23.98
CA ASN A 97 -8.70 24.72 -22.76
C ASN A 97 -9.17 23.26 -22.94
N TRP A 98 -9.62 22.89 -24.15
CA TRP A 98 -9.96 21.50 -24.46
C TRP A 98 -8.71 20.60 -24.51
N PHE A 99 -7.59 21.13 -25.01
CA PHE A 99 -6.31 20.42 -24.99
C PHE A 99 -5.83 20.19 -23.55
N LYS A 100 -5.96 21.17 -22.65
CA LYS A 100 -5.67 21.01 -21.20
C LYS A 100 -6.49 19.88 -20.57
N VAL A 101 -7.78 19.79 -20.87
CA VAL A 101 -8.65 18.68 -20.39
C VAL A 101 -8.20 17.33 -20.95
N GLY A 102 -7.86 17.29 -22.24
CA GLY A 102 -7.31 16.10 -22.88
C GLY A 102 -5.99 15.66 -22.26
N GLN A 103 -5.08 16.58 -22.01
CA GLN A 103 -3.80 16.35 -21.34
C GLN A 103 -4.02 15.76 -19.94
N ALA A 104 -4.87 16.39 -19.12
CA ALA A 104 -5.19 15.90 -17.77
C ALA A 104 -5.75 14.47 -17.79
N LYS A 105 -6.57 14.12 -18.79
CA LYS A 105 -7.11 12.76 -18.96
C LYS A 105 -6.01 11.73 -19.28
N HIS A 106 -5.05 12.07 -20.13
CA HIS A 106 -3.93 11.18 -20.45
C HIS A 106 -2.94 11.05 -19.30
N LEU A 107 -2.64 12.13 -18.58
CA LEU A 107 -1.80 12.10 -17.37
C LEU A 107 -2.44 11.27 -16.25
N TYR A 108 -3.76 11.33 -16.10
CA TYR A 108 -4.48 10.43 -15.18
C TYR A 108 -4.29 8.96 -15.55
N LYS A 109 -4.45 8.59 -16.82
CA LYS A 109 -4.21 7.20 -17.26
C LYS A 109 -2.76 6.77 -17.04
N SER A 110 -1.80 7.65 -17.31
CA SER A 110 -0.39 7.40 -17.01
C SER A 110 -0.17 7.13 -15.52
N GLN A 111 -0.79 7.93 -14.64
CA GLN A 111 -0.74 7.73 -13.19
C GLN A 111 -1.38 6.40 -12.75
N GLN A 112 -2.44 5.94 -13.42
CA GLN A 112 -3.06 4.65 -13.14
C GLN A 112 -2.13 3.49 -13.45
N GLU A 113 -1.41 3.54 -14.57
CA GLU A 113 -0.41 2.51 -14.89
C GLU A 113 0.79 2.60 -13.93
N GLN A 114 1.24 3.80 -13.55
CA GLN A 114 2.28 3.96 -12.53
C GLN A 114 1.87 3.33 -11.19
N TYR A 115 0.65 3.59 -10.72
CA TYR A 115 0.12 2.96 -9.51
C TYR A 115 0.09 1.43 -9.64
N ARG A 116 -0.31 0.90 -10.80
CA ARG A 116 -0.33 -0.54 -11.07
C ARG A 116 1.08 -1.14 -11.00
N ALA A 117 2.09 -0.43 -11.50
CA ALA A 117 3.49 -0.84 -11.41
C ALA A 117 3.96 -0.88 -9.94
N VAL A 118 3.71 0.19 -9.17
CA VAL A 118 4.08 0.28 -7.75
C VAL A 118 3.40 -0.84 -6.96
N TRP A 119 2.08 -1.01 -7.11
CA TRP A 119 1.34 -2.06 -6.44
C TRP A 119 1.90 -3.46 -6.74
N ALA A 120 2.17 -3.76 -8.03
CA ALA A 120 2.73 -5.05 -8.41
C ALA A 120 4.14 -5.27 -7.84
N ASN A 121 4.95 -4.20 -7.75
CA ASN A 121 6.28 -4.26 -7.15
C ASN A 121 6.20 -4.52 -5.65
N GLU A 122 5.37 -3.79 -4.91
CA GLU A 122 5.19 -3.98 -3.45
C GLU A 122 4.68 -5.40 -3.13
N VAL A 123 3.72 -5.89 -3.90
CA VAL A 123 3.21 -7.27 -3.74
C VAL A 123 4.31 -8.29 -4.04
N SER A 124 5.06 -8.11 -5.12
CA SER A 124 6.16 -9.02 -5.47
C SER A 124 7.25 -9.00 -4.42
N THR A 125 7.66 -7.84 -3.92
CA THR A 125 8.67 -7.69 -2.87
C THR A 125 8.21 -8.36 -1.59
N ALA A 126 6.97 -8.14 -1.15
CA ALA A 126 6.45 -8.75 0.06
C ALA A 126 6.36 -10.28 -0.03
N LYS A 127 5.99 -10.82 -1.21
CA LYS A 127 6.00 -12.27 -1.43
C LYS A 127 7.40 -12.86 -1.47
N LEU A 128 8.36 -12.21 -2.12
CA LEU A 128 9.75 -12.67 -2.14
C LEU A 128 10.36 -12.63 -0.73
N LEU A 129 10.04 -11.60 0.07
CA LEU A 129 10.46 -11.51 1.46
C LEU A 129 9.80 -12.61 2.31
N TYR A 130 8.52 -12.90 2.10
CA TYR A 130 7.83 -14.03 2.74
C TYR A 130 8.56 -15.36 2.47
N MET A 131 8.97 -15.59 1.21
CA MET A 131 9.74 -16.77 0.83
C MET A 131 11.14 -16.78 1.44
N SER A 132 11.80 -15.62 1.56
CA SER A 132 13.10 -15.45 2.25
C SER A 132 13.00 -15.84 3.72
N VAL A 133 12.00 -15.29 4.44
CA VAL A 133 11.75 -15.61 5.85
C VAL A 133 11.51 -17.11 6.01
N TYR A 134 10.68 -17.71 5.16
CA TYR A 134 10.41 -19.14 5.21
C TYR A 134 11.67 -19.98 4.91
N ARG A 135 12.49 -19.58 3.93
CA ARG A 135 13.77 -20.22 3.62
C ARG A 135 14.69 -20.23 4.82
N ASP A 136 14.84 -19.09 5.47
CA ASP A 136 15.77 -18.93 6.58
C ASP A 136 15.26 -19.70 7.82
N MET A 137 13.94 -19.80 8.02
CA MET A 137 13.35 -20.72 9.00
C MET A 137 13.64 -22.21 8.71
N GLU A 138 13.56 -22.64 7.44
CA GLU A 138 13.90 -24.01 7.06
C GLU A 138 15.40 -24.29 7.20
N PHE A 139 16.26 -23.35 6.83
CA PHE A 139 17.71 -23.45 7.06
C PHE A 139 18.04 -23.54 8.54
N GLN A 140 17.32 -22.80 9.40
CA GLN A 140 17.50 -22.91 10.84
C GLN A 140 17.14 -24.30 11.36
N LYS A 141 16.06 -24.91 10.86
CA LYS A 141 15.71 -26.30 11.22
C LYS A 141 16.81 -27.29 10.82
N LEU A 142 17.36 -27.14 9.61
CA LEU A 142 18.46 -27.97 9.14
C LEU A 142 19.74 -27.78 9.97
N LEU A 143 20.09 -26.54 10.32
CA LEU A 143 21.23 -26.24 11.19
C LEU A 143 21.05 -26.82 12.60
N ASN A 144 19.85 -26.74 13.16
CA ASN A 144 19.55 -27.34 14.47
C ASN A 144 19.64 -28.87 14.43
N SER A 145 19.13 -29.49 13.36
CA SER A 145 19.29 -30.93 13.13
C SER A 145 20.77 -31.33 13.01
N LYS A 146 21.56 -30.53 12.28
CA LYS A 146 23.01 -30.72 12.16
C LYS A 146 23.69 -30.61 13.52
N ALA A 147 23.39 -29.56 14.29
CA ALA A 147 23.95 -29.36 15.62
C ALA A 147 23.60 -30.52 16.58
N SER A 148 22.38 -31.09 16.48
CA SER A 148 21.96 -32.27 17.23
C SER A 148 22.81 -33.49 16.89
N GLN A 149 23.05 -33.77 15.60
CA GLN A 149 23.89 -34.89 15.19
C GLN A 149 25.35 -34.71 15.62
N TYR A 150 25.87 -33.47 15.60
CA TYR A 150 27.17 -33.17 16.19
C TYR A 150 27.21 -33.38 17.71
N SER A 151 26.10 -33.13 18.42
CA SER A 151 26.00 -33.40 19.86
C SER A 151 26.07 -34.89 20.15
N GLU A 152 25.39 -35.72 19.37
CA GLU A 152 25.44 -37.18 19.50
C GLU A 152 26.86 -37.72 19.26
N LEU A 153 27.56 -37.17 18.25
CA LEU A 153 28.97 -37.52 17.98
C LEU A 153 29.90 -37.08 19.12
N LEU A 154 29.62 -35.92 19.73
CA LEU A 154 30.33 -35.43 20.91
C LEU A 154 30.20 -36.38 22.10
N ASP A 155 28.99 -36.81 22.41
CA ASP A 155 28.70 -37.72 23.53
C ASP A 155 29.44 -39.06 23.35
N LEU A 156 29.48 -39.55 22.11
CA LEU A 156 30.18 -40.78 21.77
C LEU A 156 31.70 -40.62 21.85
N ALA A 157 32.25 -39.50 21.34
CA ALA A 157 33.68 -39.20 21.44
C ALA A 157 34.13 -39.00 22.90
N GLU A 158 33.30 -38.35 23.73
CA GLU A 158 33.54 -38.19 25.16
C GLU A 158 33.57 -39.55 25.88
N SER A 159 32.59 -40.41 25.59
CA SER A 159 32.53 -41.76 26.15
C SER A 159 33.80 -42.55 25.82
N ARG A 160 34.26 -42.55 24.56
CA ARG A 160 35.50 -43.24 24.15
C ARG A 160 36.76 -42.66 24.82
N ASN A 161 36.82 -41.33 25.01
CA ASN A 161 37.92 -40.69 25.75
C ASN A 161 37.96 -41.15 27.22
N VAL A 162 36.81 -41.28 27.89
CA VAL A 162 36.73 -41.74 29.29
C VAL A 162 37.22 -43.19 29.44
N PHE A 163 36.96 -44.05 28.46
CA PHE A 163 37.42 -45.45 28.47
C PHE A 163 38.88 -45.64 27.99
N GLY A 164 39.59 -44.56 27.64
CA GLY A 164 41.01 -44.59 27.27
C GLY A 164 41.30 -44.94 25.81
N GLU A 165 40.28 -45.12 24.97
CA GLU A 165 40.39 -45.42 23.53
C GLU A 165 40.18 -44.18 22.64
N GLY A 166 40.01 -43.00 23.25
CA GLY A 166 39.61 -41.81 22.54
C GLY A 166 40.75 -40.91 22.05
N ASN A 167 40.43 -40.10 21.06
CA ASN A 167 41.30 -39.07 20.51
C ASN A 167 40.83 -37.67 20.97
N ILE A 168 41.61 -37.03 21.86
CA ILE A 168 41.29 -35.69 22.40
C ILE A 168 41.20 -34.64 21.28
N PHE A 169 42.02 -34.75 20.24
CA PHE A 169 41.98 -33.84 19.09
C PHE A 169 40.65 -33.96 18.34
N ALA A 170 40.19 -35.19 18.09
CA ALA A 170 38.90 -35.46 17.47
C ALA A 170 37.74 -34.84 18.27
N TYR A 171 37.73 -35.04 19.59
CA TYR A 171 36.72 -34.44 20.47
C TYR A 171 36.70 -32.92 20.39
N ASN A 172 37.86 -32.27 20.49
CA ASN A 172 37.94 -30.80 20.41
C ASN A 172 37.46 -30.26 19.05
N LEU A 173 37.76 -30.97 17.95
CA LEU A 173 37.32 -30.59 16.62
C LEU A 173 35.80 -30.68 16.45
N ILE A 174 35.19 -31.78 16.90
CA ILE A 174 33.73 -31.96 16.87
C ILE A 174 33.05 -30.92 17.78
N LYS A 175 33.65 -30.62 18.94
CA LYS A 175 33.19 -29.58 19.87
C LYS A 175 33.17 -28.19 19.24
N ASP A 176 34.26 -27.82 18.58
CA ASP A 176 34.38 -26.53 17.89
C ASP A 176 33.30 -26.39 16.81
N ARG A 177 33.08 -27.44 15.99
CA ARG A 177 32.02 -27.47 14.97
C ARG A 177 30.62 -27.34 15.57
N HIS A 178 30.33 -28.04 16.66
CA HIS A 178 29.05 -27.92 17.34
C HIS A 178 28.81 -26.49 17.84
N LEU A 179 29.80 -25.88 18.50
CA LEU A 179 29.69 -24.51 19.01
C LEU A 179 29.49 -23.48 17.89
N ALA A 180 30.19 -23.63 16.77
CA ALA A 180 30.00 -22.80 15.58
C ALA A 180 28.55 -22.89 15.05
N LEU A 181 27.97 -24.10 14.98
CA LEU A 181 26.59 -24.29 14.54
C LEU A 181 25.55 -23.66 15.50
N VAL A 182 25.84 -23.68 16.80
CA VAL A 182 24.98 -23.01 17.80
C VAL A 182 25.02 -21.49 17.63
N GLU A 183 26.19 -20.93 17.33
CA GLU A 183 26.34 -19.51 16.99
C GLU A 183 25.58 -19.17 15.69
N ASP A 184 25.78 -19.93 14.62
CA ASP A 184 25.11 -19.75 13.33
C ASP A 184 23.58 -19.81 13.48
N SER A 185 23.05 -20.75 14.27
CA SER A 185 21.61 -20.85 14.53
C SER A 185 21.05 -19.62 15.24
N ARG A 186 21.81 -19.03 16.18
CA ARG A 186 21.43 -17.77 16.85
C ARG A 186 21.45 -16.59 15.88
N ASN A 187 22.46 -16.52 15.03
CA ASN A 187 22.57 -15.47 14.00
C ASN A 187 21.40 -15.55 13.02
N LEU A 188 21.06 -16.75 12.55
CA LEU A 188 19.93 -16.97 11.65
C LEU A 188 18.59 -16.64 12.32
N LYS A 189 18.42 -16.93 13.61
CA LYS A 189 17.24 -16.52 14.38
C LYS A 189 17.06 -15.00 14.39
N ASN A 190 18.15 -14.27 14.58
CA ASN A 190 18.13 -12.80 14.58
C ASN A 190 17.81 -12.25 13.19
N LEU A 191 18.34 -12.87 12.13
CA LEU A 191 18.02 -12.52 10.74
C LEU A 191 16.53 -12.74 10.46
N THR A 192 15.99 -13.92 10.77
CA THR A 192 14.56 -14.23 10.60
C THR A 192 13.69 -13.25 11.39
N PHE A 193 14.10 -12.84 12.59
CA PHE A 193 13.37 -11.82 13.34
C PHE A 193 13.34 -10.47 12.61
N SER A 194 14.49 -10.03 12.09
CA SER A 194 14.60 -8.78 11.32
C SER A 194 13.75 -8.81 10.06
N GLU A 195 13.83 -9.88 9.26
CA GLU A 195 13.05 -10.03 8.03
C GLU A 195 11.54 -10.11 8.32
N LYS A 196 11.14 -10.74 9.44
CA LYS A 196 9.73 -10.73 9.88
C LYS A 196 9.25 -9.30 10.18
N LYS A 197 10.05 -8.46 10.83
CA LYS A 197 9.68 -7.06 11.08
C LYS A 197 9.56 -6.26 9.79
N GLU A 198 10.45 -6.49 8.84
CA GLU A 198 10.35 -5.86 7.52
C GLU A 198 9.09 -6.32 6.75
N LEU A 199 8.74 -7.61 6.84
CA LEU A 199 7.51 -8.13 6.26
C LEU A 199 6.26 -7.54 6.92
N GLN A 200 6.27 -7.34 8.24
CA GLN A 200 5.19 -6.65 8.96
C GLN A 200 5.02 -5.22 8.45
N PHE A 201 6.12 -4.49 8.29
CA PHE A 201 6.10 -3.15 7.72
C PHE A 201 5.51 -3.11 6.30
N LEU A 202 5.96 -4.00 5.40
CA LEU A 202 5.44 -4.06 4.02
C LEU A 202 3.98 -4.46 3.95
N THR A 203 3.53 -5.33 4.85
CA THR A 203 2.13 -5.79 4.90
C THR A 203 1.21 -4.84 5.69
N GLY A 204 1.75 -3.84 6.39
CA GLY A 204 0.99 -2.90 7.21
C GLY A 204 0.52 -3.48 8.56
N ILE A 205 1.06 -4.63 8.97
CA ILE A 205 0.79 -5.24 10.27
C ILE A 205 1.53 -4.45 11.35
N ASN A 206 0.90 -4.23 12.52
CA ASN A 206 1.57 -3.59 13.64
C ASN A 206 2.84 -4.39 14.03
N ASN A 207 3.98 -3.70 14.08
CA ASN A 207 5.29 -4.27 14.44
C ASN A 207 5.35 -4.81 15.87
N GLU A 208 4.43 -4.41 16.75
CA GLU A 208 4.33 -4.92 18.12
C GLU A 208 3.74 -6.34 18.20
N LEU A 209 3.00 -6.76 17.17
CA LEU A 209 2.41 -8.09 17.13
C LEU A 209 3.45 -9.13 16.71
N GLU A 210 3.24 -10.38 17.10
CA GLU A 210 4.04 -11.50 16.65
C GLU A 210 3.39 -12.15 15.43
N ILE A 211 4.20 -12.45 14.40
CA ILE A 211 3.73 -13.12 13.19
C ILE A 211 4.28 -14.55 13.10
N SER A 212 3.38 -15.48 12.80
CA SER A 212 3.71 -16.86 12.47
C SER A 212 3.55 -17.07 10.96
N ILE A 213 4.63 -17.52 10.30
CA ILE A 213 4.65 -17.77 8.86
C ILE A 213 4.15 -19.20 8.62
N VAL A 214 3.09 -19.32 7.82
CA VAL A 214 2.56 -20.64 7.42
C VAL A 214 3.39 -21.17 6.24
N PRO A 215 3.79 -22.46 6.22
CA PRO A 215 4.52 -23.02 5.08
C PRO A 215 3.77 -22.82 3.75
N PRO A 216 4.41 -22.24 2.70
CA PRO A 216 3.80 -22.04 1.41
C PRO A 216 3.72 -23.36 0.63
N SER A 217 2.75 -23.46 -0.29
CA SER A 217 2.74 -24.54 -1.28
C SER A 217 3.85 -24.28 -2.30
N LEU A 218 4.88 -25.13 -2.30
CA LEU A 218 5.99 -25.04 -3.24
C LEU A 218 5.64 -25.75 -4.56
N PRO A 219 5.97 -25.15 -5.72
CA PRO A 219 5.78 -25.80 -7.01
C PRO A 219 6.69 -27.02 -7.17
N ASN A 220 6.23 -28.02 -7.92
CA ASN A 220 7.02 -29.21 -8.22
C ASN A 220 8.02 -28.90 -9.36
N LEU A 221 9.31 -29.09 -9.10
CA LEU A 221 10.36 -28.88 -10.11
C LEU A 221 10.44 -30.03 -11.11
N GLU A 222 10.00 -31.25 -10.73
CA GLU A 222 10.11 -32.43 -11.60
C GLU A 222 9.18 -32.36 -12.81
N GLU A 223 8.07 -31.62 -12.68
CA GLU A 223 7.07 -31.41 -13.74
C GLU A 223 7.29 -30.08 -14.47
N ALA A 224 8.36 -29.35 -14.17
CA ALA A 224 8.59 -28.02 -14.70
C ALA A 224 9.06 -28.06 -16.16
N GLU A 225 8.34 -27.38 -17.04
CA GLU A 225 8.75 -27.23 -18.44
C GLU A 225 9.79 -26.11 -18.61
N LEU A 226 10.70 -26.32 -19.56
CA LEU A 226 11.64 -25.31 -20.03
C LEU A 226 10.90 -24.16 -20.71
N LEU A 227 11.34 -22.94 -20.44
CA LEU A 227 10.73 -21.73 -20.96
C LEU A 227 11.48 -21.23 -22.19
N ASP A 228 10.73 -20.78 -23.19
CA ASP A 228 11.25 -20.08 -24.36
C ASP A 228 11.08 -18.56 -24.19
N PHE A 229 12.20 -17.85 -24.23
CA PHE A 229 12.26 -16.39 -24.16
C PHE A 229 11.32 -15.72 -25.17
N SER A 230 11.28 -16.24 -26.41
CA SER A 230 10.53 -15.64 -27.52
C SER A 230 9.03 -15.63 -27.26
N LYS A 231 8.50 -16.66 -26.58
CA LYS A 231 7.07 -16.76 -26.25
C LYS A 231 6.68 -15.82 -25.12
N ILE A 232 7.56 -15.61 -24.16
CA ILE A 232 7.27 -14.84 -22.94
C ILE A 232 7.42 -13.34 -23.18
N ILE A 233 8.42 -12.92 -23.96
CA ILE A 233 8.78 -11.51 -24.09
C ILE A 233 7.65 -10.64 -24.64
N PHE A 234 6.89 -11.13 -25.63
CA PHE A 234 5.74 -10.40 -26.19
C PHE A 234 4.70 -10.13 -25.11
N LYS A 235 4.36 -11.14 -24.30
CA LYS A 235 3.41 -11.00 -23.20
C LYS A 235 3.90 -10.01 -22.15
N VAL A 236 5.19 -10.00 -21.83
CA VAL A 236 5.78 -9.07 -20.84
C VAL A 236 5.72 -7.63 -21.33
N ILE A 237 6.11 -7.37 -22.58
CA ILE A 237 6.06 -6.02 -23.17
C ILE A 237 4.61 -5.52 -23.23
N ASP A 238 3.68 -6.35 -23.71
CA ASP A 238 2.27 -5.97 -23.83
C ASP A 238 1.58 -5.78 -22.48
N ALA A 239 2.02 -6.48 -21.44
CA ALA A 239 1.41 -6.41 -20.12
C ALA A 239 1.99 -5.29 -19.24
N SER A 240 3.24 -4.87 -19.49
CA SER A 240 4.00 -3.94 -18.66
C SER A 240 3.28 -2.58 -18.49
N PRO A 241 2.91 -2.21 -17.25
CA PRO A 241 2.41 -0.88 -16.96
C PRO A 241 3.46 0.21 -17.16
N GLU A 242 4.75 -0.09 -16.95
CA GLU A 242 5.84 0.86 -17.15
C GLU A 242 5.93 1.30 -18.62
N ALA A 243 5.81 0.36 -19.57
CA ALA A 243 5.76 0.69 -20.99
C ALA A 243 4.50 1.51 -21.35
N LYS A 244 3.33 1.08 -20.87
CA LYS A 244 2.04 1.77 -21.12
C LYS A 244 1.97 3.17 -20.52
N GLN A 245 2.66 3.39 -19.40
CA GLN A 245 2.77 4.71 -18.78
C GLN A 245 3.34 5.72 -19.77
N PHE A 246 4.42 5.36 -20.49
CA PHE A 246 5.04 6.23 -21.50
C PHE A 246 4.14 6.47 -22.72
N GLU A 247 3.37 5.48 -23.16
CA GLU A 247 2.39 5.68 -24.24
C GLU A 247 1.34 6.73 -23.85
N HIS A 248 0.86 6.71 -22.61
CA HIS A 248 -0.06 7.71 -22.10
C HIS A 248 0.61 9.08 -21.95
N MET A 249 1.88 9.16 -21.55
CA MET A 249 2.66 10.40 -21.53
C MET A 249 2.86 10.96 -22.95
N PHE A 250 3.12 10.12 -23.95
CA PHE A 250 3.26 10.55 -25.35
C PHE A 250 1.96 11.16 -25.89
N ASN A 251 0.83 10.52 -25.58
CA ASN A 251 -0.49 11.06 -25.92
C ASN A 251 -0.79 12.38 -25.19
N ALA A 252 -0.39 12.51 -23.92
CA ALA A 252 -0.50 13.77 -23.18
C ALA A 252 0.34 14.87 -23.82
N LEU A 253 1.58 14.58 -24.21
CA LEU A 253 2.47 15.52 -24.91
C LEU A 253 1.89 15.97 -26.25
N GLY A 254 1.21 15.08 -26.98
CA GLY A 254 0.45 15.46 -28.19
C GLY A 254 -0.62 16.51 -27.92
N LYS A 255 -1.29 16.45 -26.76
CA LYS A 255 -2.25 17.48 -26.32
C LYS A 255 -1.57 18.78 -25.91
N VAL A 256 -0.40 18.73 -25.25
CA VAL A 256 0.42 19.92 -24.95
C VAL A 256 0.83 20.67 -26.22
N LYS A 257 1.21 19.95 -27.28
CA LYS A 257 1.52 20.59 -28.57
C LYS A 257 0.31 21.33 -29.13
N GLY A 258 -0.87 20.71 -29.09
CA GLY A 258 -2.12 21.37 -29.48
C GLY A 258 -2.38 22.63 -28.67
N GLU A 259 -2.20 22.56 -27.34
CA GLU A 259 -2.30 23.72 -26.46
C GLU A 259 -1.35 24.86 -26.89
N ILE A 260 -0.05 24.57 -27.11
CA ILE A 260 0.93 25.57 -27.57
C ILE A 260 0.49 26.22 -28.89
N TYR A 261 -0.02 25.46 -29.85
CA TYR A 261 -0.46 25.99 -31.14
C TYR A 261 -1.68 26.91 -31.02
N PHE A 262 -2.64 26.56 -30.17
CA PHE A 262 -3.90 27.29 -30.03
C PHE A 262 -3.86 28.37 -28.93
N ASN A 263 -2.77 28.46 -28.17
CA ASN A 263 -2.55 29.50 -27.18
C ASN A 263 -2.43 30.91 -27.80
N VAL A 264 -2.11 31.02 -29.09
CA VAL A 264 -2.09 32.31 -29.82
C VAL A 264 -3.48 32.94 -29.91
N LEU A 265 -4.54 32.12 -29.90
CA LEU A 265 -5.94 32.58 -29.99
C LEU A 265 -6.56 32.92 -28.62
N GLY A 266 -5.80 32.79 -27.53
CA GLY A 266 -6.27 33.08 -26.19
C GLY A 266 -5.24 33.85 -25.38
N ALA A 267 -5.63 35.00 -24.85
CA ALA A 267 -4.88 35.69 -23.79
C ALA A 267 -5.05 34.94 -22.46
N SER A 268 -4.54 33.70 -22.32
CA SER A 268 -4.59 33.04 -21.02
C SER A 268 -3.74 33.81 -20.02
N THR A 269 -4.10 33.79 -18.75
CA THR A 269 -3.31 34.40 -17.66
C THR A 269 -2.83 33.34 -16.67
N PHE A 270 -2.96 32.07 -17.05
CA PHE A 270 -2.60 30.92 -16.23
C PHE A 270 -1.71 29.97 -17.05
N SER A 271 -0.48 30.41 -17.28
CA SER A 271 0.69 29.55 -17.39
C SER A 271 0.89 28.85 -16.04
N SER A 272 0.20 27.72 -15.85
CA SER A 272 0.49 26.78 -14.79
C SER A 272 0.97 25.49 -15.44
N GLY A 273 2.30 25.37 -15.59
CA GLY A 273 2.96 24.11 -15.92
C GLY A 273 2.38 23.03 -15.03
N ASN A 274 1.76 22.03 -15.63
CA ASN A 274 0.89 21.11 -14.92
C ASN A 274 1.59 19.77 -14.68
N GLY A 275 2.60 19.74 -13.80
CA GLY A 275 3.29 18.54 -13.35
C GLY A 275 4.37 18.06 -14.33
N ALA A 276 4.12 16.96 -15.04
CA ALA A 276 5.14 16.21 -15.78
C ALA A 276 5.73 16.92 -17.03
N PHE A 277 5.28 18.14 -17.35
CA PHE A 277 5.74 18.93 -18.50
C PHE A 277 5.91 20.40 -18.12
N GLU A 278 6.28 20.67 -16.86
CA GLU A 278 6.51 22.02 -16.34
C GLU A 278 7.63 22.76 -17.10
N ASP A 279 8.60 22.02 -17.64
CA ASP A 279 9.72 22.56 -18.42
C ASP A 279 9.33 23.05 -19.82
N ILE A 280 8.08 22.80 -20.25
CA ILE A 280 7.57 23.32 -21.51
C ILE A 280 6.90 24.66 -21.23
N PRO A 281 7.54 25.81 -21.54
CA PRO A 281 6.91 27.11 -21.36
C PRO A 281 5.71 27.20 -22.29
N VAL A 282 4.53 27.45 -21.71
CA VAL A 282 3.31 27.74 -22.47
C VAL A 282 3.05 29.24 -22.27
N GLN A 283 3.48 30.04 -23.25
CA GLN A 283 3.30 31.49 -23.22
C GLN A 283 1.88 31.87 -23.64
N ASP A 284 1.40 32.96 -23.04
CA ASP A 284 0.08 33.52 -23.29
C ASP A 284 0.15 34.60 -24.37
N GLY A 285 -0.80 34.59 -25.32
CA GLY A 285 -0.90 35.56 -26.42
C GLY A 285 0.05 35.32 -27.62
N LEU A 286 0.17 36.33 -28.48
CA LEU A 286 0.97 36.29 -29.72
C LEU A 286 2.48 36.43 -29.41
N GLY A 287 3.05 35.40 -28.78
CA GLY A 287 4.43 35.42 -28.28
C GLY A 287 5.48 34.89 -29.26
N PHE A 288 6.61 35.58 -29.36
CA PHE A 288 7.82 35.14 -30.10
C PHE A 288 8.41 33.79 -29.60
N GLY A 289 7.94 33.25 -28.47
CA GLY A 289 8.40 32.00 -27.86
C GLY A 289 7.74 30.72 -28.40
N LEU A 290 6.75 30.79 -29.30
CA LEU A 290 6.06 29.60 -29.84
C LEU A 290 7.03 28.61 -30.50
N GLY A 291 7.97 29.11 -31.31
CA GLY A 291 8.98 28.28 -31.97
C GLY A 291 9.90 27.58 -30.97
N ALA A 292 10.28 28.24 -29.88
CA ALA A 292 11.10 27.65 -28.82
C ALA A 292 10.31 26.58 -28.05
N SER A 293 9.08 26.88 -27.63
CA SER A 293 8.18 25.98 -26.90
C SER A 293 7.89 24.69 -27.68
N LEU A 294 7.68 24.81 -29.00
CA LEU A 294 7.49 23.66 -29.87
C LEU A 294 8.77 22.82 -30.03
N ARG A 295 9.95 23.45 -30.08
CA ARG A 295 11.25 22.73 -30.09
C ARG A 295 11.48 21.98 -28.79
N ILE A 296 11.20 22.60 -27.64
CA ILE A 296 11.29 21.97 -26.31
C ILE A 296 10.33 20.78 -26.26
N SER A 297 9.06 20.94 -26.63
CA SER A 297 8.09 19.84 -26.68
C SER A 297 8.48 18.71 -27.64
N LYS A 298 9.15 19.02 -28.77
CA LYS A 298 9.74 17.99 -29.65
C LYS A 298 10.90 17.26 -28.96
N SER A 299 11.74 17.97 -28.21
CA SER A 299 12.83 17.40 -27.41
C SER A 299 12.29 16.45 -26.35
N GLU A 300 11.29 16.88 -25.57
CA GLU A 300 10.61 16.04 -24.58
C GLU A 300 10.02 14.77 -25.20
N GLY A 301 9.44 14.88 -26.39
CA GLY A 301 8.95 13.72 -27.12
C GLY A 301 10.06 12.73 -27.54
N ARG A 302 11.29 13.22 -27.77
CA ARG A 302 12.46 12.34 -28.01
C ARG A 302 12.94 11.70 -26.72
N ILE A 303 12.97 12.44 -25.61
CA ILE A 303 13.35 11.92 -24.28
C ILE A 303 12.40 10.77 -23.88
N LEU A 304 11.08 10.97 -24.00
CA LEU A 304 10.10 9.92 -23.69
C LEU A 304 10.27 8.68 -24.57
N LYS A 305 10.63 8.84 -25.85
CA LYS A 305 10.92 7.70 -26.74
C LYS A 305 12.18 6.95 -26.34
N ILE A 306 13.23 7.68 -25.94
CA ILE A 306 14.48 7.08 -25.46
C ILE A 306 14.21 6.31 -24.16
N GLN A 307 13.46 6.90 -23.23
CA GLN A 307 13.06 6.25 -21.97
C GLN A 307 12.23 4.99 -22.21
N LEU A 308 11.21 5.04 -23.08
CA LEU A 308 10.42 3.87 -23.46
C LEU A 308 11.31 2.76 -24.04
N LYS A 309 12.21 3.09 -24.97
CA LYS A 309 13.14 2.12 -25.55
C LYS A 309 14.04 1.51 -24.48
N ALA A 310 14.60 2.32 -23.58
CA ALA A 310 15.43 1.87 -22.47
C ALA A 310 14.65 0.94 -21.51
N THR A 311 13.38 1.26 -21.21
CA THR A 311 12.51 0.41 -20.39
C THR A 311 12.24 -0.93 -21.06
N ILE A 312 11.93 -0.96 -22.36
CA ILE A 312 11.72 -2.21 -23.12
C ILE A 312 12.99 -3.06 -23.13
N GLU A 313 14.16 -2.47 -23.38
CA GLU A 313 15.43 -3.22 -23.33
C GLU A 313 15.75 -3.74 -21.93
N THR A 314 15.40 -2.98 -20.88
CA THR A 314 15.52 -3.43 -19.48
C THR A 314 14.61 -4.63 -19.20
N LEU A 315 13.36 -4.60 -19.67
CA LEU A 315 12.43 -5.73 -19.56
C LEU A 315 12.95 -6.96 -20.31
N LYS A 316 13.45 -6.79 -21.54
CA LYS A 316 14.08 -7.89 -22.31
C LYS A 316 15.23 -8.52 -21.57
N LYS A 317 16.16 -7.69 -21.05
CA LYS A 317 17.30 -8.16 -20.25
C LYS A 317 16.82 -8.96 -19.04
N GLN A 318 15.86 -8.43 -18.29
CA GLN A 318 15.33 -9.07 -17.10
C GLN A 318 14.66 -10.43 -17.40
N VAL A 319 13.82 -10.49 -18.44
CA VAL A 319 13.16 -11.75 -18.85
C VAL A 319 14.19 -12.78 -19.33
N ASN A 320 15.19 -12.36 -20.10
CA ASN A 320 16.23 -13.26 -20.57
C ASN A 320 17.02 -13.87 -19.40
N LEU A 321 17.38 -13.06 -18.40
CA LEU A 321 18.04 -13.55 -17.19
C LEU A 321 17.15 -14.52 -16.41
N LEU A 322 15.86 -14.20 -16.22
CA LEU A 322 14.94 -15.09 -15.51
C LEU A 322 14.71 -16.42 -16.24
N VAL A 323 14.57 -16.40 -17.57
CA VAL A 323 14.38 -17.63 -18.36
C VAL A 323 15.62 -18.50 -18.32
N ASN A 324 16.81 -17.91 -18.46
CA ASN A 324 18.07 -18.66 -18.36
C ASN A 324 18.27 -19.25 -16.95
N GLU A 325 17.96 -18.48 -15.91
CA GLU A 325 18.05 -18.97 -14.52
C GLU A 325 17.04 -20.07 -14.25
N HIS A 326 15.81 -19.94 -14.76
CA HIS A 326 14.74 -20.94 -14.63
C HIS A 326 15.14 -22.26 -15.29
N ASN A 327 15.59 -22.20 -16.55
CA ASN A 327 16.02 -23.39 -17.29
C ASN A 327 17.25 -24.04 -16.64
N SER A 328 18.22 -23.24 -16.20
CA SER A 328 19.41 -23.75 -15.52
C SER A 328 19.08 -24.41 -14.18
N LEU A 329 18.09 -23.92 -13.42
CA LEU A 329 17.67 -24.59 -12.18
C LEU A 329 17.00 -25.94 -12.46
N ILE A 330 16.20 -26.05 -13.51
CA ILE A 330 15.57 -27.32 -13.92
C ILE A 330 16.64 -28.32 -14.32
N GLU A 331 17.57 -27.93 -15.19
CA GLU A 331 18.65 -28.81 -15.67
C GLU A 331 19.57 -29.30 -14.53
N ASN A 332 19.86 -28.43 -13.55
CA ASN A 332 20.73 -28.78 -12.42
C ASN A 332 20.00 -29.53 -11.29
N PHE A 333 18.66 -29.61 -11.33
CA PHE A 333 17.89 -30.22 -10.26
C PHE A 333 18.17 -31.73 -10.12
N ASP A 334 18.33 -32.44 -11.23
CA ASP A 334 18.63 -33.88 -11.23
C ASP A 334 20.00 -34.19 -10.62
N ILE A 335 21.01 -33.39 -10.98
CA ILE A 335 22.36 -33.52 -10.41
C ILE A 335 22.30 -33.28 -8.90
N MET A 336 21.58 -32.26 -8.46
CA MET A 336 21.41 -31.97 -7.04
C MET A 336 20.71 -33.12 -6.30
N LYS A 337 19.65 -33.70 -6.89
CA LYS A 337 18.94 -34.85 -6.31
C LYS A 337 19.86 -36.05 -6.14
N GLN A 338 20.68 -36.37 -7.15
CA GLN A 338 21.67 -37.44 -7.08
C GLN A 338 22.71 -37.19 -5.98
N ARG A 339 23.21 -35.95 -5.86
CA ARG A 339 24.15 -35.58 -4.79
C ARG A 339 23.53 -35.76 -3.40
N ALA A 340 22.28 -35.37 -3.21
CA ALA A 340 21.58 -35.57 -1.94
C ALA A 340 21.42 -37.04 -1.60
N THR A 341 21.06 -37.89 -2.58
CA THR A 341 20.94 -39.34 -2.34
C THR A 341 22.27 -40.00 -2.01
N LEU A 342 23.36 -39.60 -2.68
CA LEU A 342 24.70 -40.11 -2.39
C LEU A 342 25.18 -39.67 -1.00
N ALA A 343 24.95 -38.40 -0.63
CA ALA A 343 25.34 -37.90 0.68
C ALA A 343 24.59 -38.59 1.83
N GLU A 344 23.29 -38.88 1.66
CA GLU A 344 22.51 -39.65 2.63
C GLU A 344 23.00 -41.10 2.73
N SER A 345 23.29 -41.74 1.59
CA SER A 345 23.83 -43.11 1.56
C SER A 345 25.20 -43.20 2.24
N ASN A 346 26.08 -42.22 2.02
CA ASN A 346 27.41 -42.18 2.63
C ASN A 346 27.30 -41.98 4.15
N TYR A 347 26.41 -41.10 4.60
CA TYR A 347 26.14 -40.92 6.03
C TYR A 347 25.61 -42.19 6.69
N GLN A 348 24.65 -42.86 6.06
CA GLN A 348 24.11 -44.12 6.60
C GLN A 348 25.20 -45.21 6.68
N ALA A 349 25.99 -45.39 5.62
CA ALA A 349 27.08 -46.37 5.62
C ALA A 349 28.13 -46.09 6.71
N MET A 350 28.42 -44.82 6.97
CA MET A 350 29.33 -44.40 8.04
C MET A 350 28.75 -44.68 9.44
N VAL A 351 27.47 -44.36 9.66
CA VAL A 351 26.78 -44.68 10.93
C VAL A 351 26.76 -46.19 11.16
N ASP A 352 26.46 -46.97 10.12
CA ASP A 352 26.46 -48.43 10.19
C ASP A 352 27.85 -48.97 10.54
N TYR A 353 28.92 -48.44 9.91
CA TYR A 353 30.31 -48.80 10.21
C TYR A 353 30.71 -48.50 11.66
N ILE A 354 30.33 -47.34 12.19
CA ILE A 354 30.58 -46.97 13.59
C ILE A 354 29.81 -47.92 14.53
N SER A 355 28.57 -48.28 14.18
CA SER A 355 27.71 -49.14 15.01
C SER A 355 28.25 -50.56 15.19
N ILE A 356 28.97 -51.09 14.20
CA ILE A 356 29.59 -52.43 14.27
C ILE A 356 30.99 -52.43 14.93
N GLY A 357 31.42 -51.29 15.48
CA GLY A 357 32.69 -51.15 16.19
C GLY A 357 33.83 -50.58 15.35
N GLY A 358 33.54 -49.96 14.21
CA GLY A 358 34.53 -49.25 13.42
C GLY A 358 35.22 -48.11 14.18
N GLU A 359 36.49 -47.85 13.83
CA GLU A 359 37.22 -46.69 14.31
C GLU A 359 36.55 -45.39 13.82
N ILE A 360 36.62 -44.36 14.65
CA ILE A 360 36.05 -43.05 14.35
C ILE A 360 37.16 -42.17 13.78
N ASP A 361 37.12 -41.94 12.46
CA ASP A 361 37.84 -40.82 11.86
C ASP A 361 36.98 -39.56 11.95
N ALA A 362 37.38 -38.65 12.85
CA ALA A 362 36.67 -37.41 13.09
C ALA A 362 36.60 -36.52 11.85
N LEU A 363 37.63 -36.53 11.00
CA LEU A 363 37.66 -35.70 9.79
C LEU A 363 36.68 -36.24 8.74
N GLU A 364 36.70 -37.56 8.53
CA GLU A 364 35.80 -38.21 7.59
C GLU A 364 34.33 -38.03 8.02
N MET A 365 34.03 -38.18 9.31
CA MET A 365 32.68 -37.95 9.82
C MET A 365 32.20 -36.51 9.65
N ILE A 366 33.07 -35.54 9.96
CA ILE A 366 32.76 -34.13 9.76
C ILE A 366 32.46 -33.86 8.29
N GLU A 367 33.29 -34.37 7.38
CA GLU A 367 33.11 -34.17 5.94
C GLU A 367 31.81 -34.80 5.43
N ILE A 368 31.50 -36.03 5.82
CA ILE A 368 30.27 -36.72 5.41
C ILE A 368 29.03 -35.96 5.93
N LEU A 369 29.06 -35.53 7.19
CA LEU A 369 27.97 -34.78 7.80
C LEU A 369 27.79 -33.38 7.17
N ASP A 370 28.89 -32.68 6.90
CA ASP A 370 28.90 -31.41 6.19
C ASP A 370 28.32 -31.56 4.78
N ASN A 371 28.73 -32.60 4.05
CA ASN A 371 28.24 -32.92 2.71
C ASN A 371 26.73 -33.26 2.71
N LEU A 372 26.25 -33.98 3.73
CA LEU A 372 24.83 -34.29 3.90
C LEU A 372 23.99 -33.03 4.03
N TYR A 373 24.34 -32.16 4.99
CA TYR A 373 23.56 -30.95 5.24
C TYR A 373 23.74 -29.90 4.15
N ALA A 374 24.92 -29.79 3.55
CA ALA A 374 25.12 -28.96 2.36
C ALA A 374 24.16 -29.38 1.24
N SER A 375 23.99 -30.69 1.03
CA SER A 375 23.06 -31.22 0.02
C SER A 375 21.60 -30.97 0.39
N LYS A 376 21.21 -31.14 1.66
CA LYS A 376 19.84 -30.83 2.16
C LYS A 376 19.51 -29.34 2.03
N ILE A 377 20.43 -28.46 2.41
CA ILE A 377 20.29 -27.00 2.26
C ILE A 377 20.16 -26.64 0.77
N LEU A 378 20.99 -27.22 -0.09
CA LEU A 378 20.91 -27.02 -1.54
C LEU A 378 19.55 -27.43 -2.09
N GLN A 379 18.98 -28.55 -1.64
CA GLN A 379 17.67 -29.02 -2.06
C GLN A 379 16.54 -28.04 -1.73
N VAL A 380 16.52 -27.55 -0.49
CA VAL A 380 15.56 -26.53 -0.05
C VAL A 380 15.76 -25.23 -0.83
N SER A 381 17.02 -24.82 -1.02
CA SER A 381 17.39 -23.61 -1.76
C SER A 381 16.89 -23.64 -3.21
N TYR A 382 17.05 -24.76 -3.92
CA TYR A 382 16.57 -24.90 -5.30
C TYR A 382 15.06 -24.78 -5.41
N ARG A 383 14.32 -25.45 -4.51
CA ARG A 383 12.85 -25.40 -4.50
C ARG A 383 12.32 -23.99 -4.27
N LEU A 384 12.91 -23.27 -3.31
CA LEU A 384 12.50 -21.92 -2.96
C LEU A 384 12.95 -20.90 -4.02
N ARG A 385 14.16 -21.03 -4.56
CA ARG A 385 14.64 -20.18 -5.64
C ARG A 385 13.80 -20.33 -6.91
N TYR A 386 13.39 -21.55 -7.23
CA TYR A 386 12.47 -21.79 -8.34
C TYR A 386 11.10 -21.13 -8.09
N ALA A 387 10.56 -21.22 -6.87
CA ALA A 387 9.33 -20.50 -6.51
C ALA A 387 9.48 -18.96 -6.64
N ASP A 388 10.63 -18.40 -6.25
CA ASP A 388 10.94 -16.98 -6.44
C ASP A 388 10.98 -16.57 -7.92
N LEU A 389 11.57 -17.40 -8.79
CA LEU A 389 11.60 -17.16 -10.23
C LEU A 389 10.19 -17.20 -10.83
N VAL A 390 9.38 -18.18 -10.44
CA VAL A 390 7.99 -18.27 -10.86
C VAL A 390 7.22 -17.02 -10.44
N GLU A 391 7.41 -16.51 -9.22
CA GLU A 391 6.75 -15.28 -8.76
C GLU A 391 7.23 -14.04 -9.54
N LYS A 392 8.54 -13.91 -9.80
CA LYS A 392 9.11 -12.84 -10.63
C LYS A 392 8.57 -12.88 -12.06
N LEU A 393 8.43 -14.07 -12.65
CA LEU A 393 7.82 -14.27 -13.97
C LEU A 393 6.32 -13.90 -13.96
N LYS A 394 5.58 -14.26 -12.91
CA LYS A 394 4.17 -13.84 -12.73
C LYS A 394 4.04 -12.33 -12.67
N ARG A 395 4.92 -11.63 -11.94
CA ARG A 395 4.98 -10.17 -11.89
C ARG A 395 5.26 -9.57 -13.27
N MET A 396 6.24 -10.07 -14.01
CA MET A 396 6.58 -9.52 -15.33
C MET A 396 5.49 -9.76 -16.38
N THR A 397 4.85 -10.93 -16.34
CA THR A 397 3.76 -11.27 -17.27
C THR A 397 2.39 -10.75 -16.83
N PHE A 398 2.31 -10.12 -15.65
CA PHE A 398 1.07 -9.73 -14.96
C PHE A 398 0.02 -10.87 -14.96
N THR A 399 0.42 -12.06 -14.52
CA THR A 399 -0.45 -13.23 -14.41
C THR A 399 -0.78 -13.56 -12.95
N GLY A 400 -1.77 -14.43 -12.70
CA GLY A 400 -2.18 -14.83 -11.34
C GLY A 400 -2.72 -13.64 -10.54
N ASP A 401 -2.16 -13.40 -9.35
CA ASP A 401 -2.59 -12.32 -8.44
C ASP A 401 -2.46 -10.92 -9.06
N TYR A 402 -1.58 -10.74 -10.05
CA TYR A 402 -1.33 -9.47 -10.75
C TYR A 402 -2.36 -9.15 -11.85
N LEU A 403 -3.26 -10.08 -12.19
CA LEU A 403 -4.32 -9.86 -13.18
C LEU A 403 -5.37 -8.87 -12.69
N ASN A 404 -5.50 -8.72 -11.37
CA ASN A 404 -6.60 -7.99 -10.78
C ASN A 404 -6.43 -6.47 -11.02
N LYS A 405 -7.10 -5.96 -12.06
CA LYS A 405 -7.46 -4.53 -12.15
C LYS A 405 -8.45 -4.25 -11.02
N ARG A 406 -8.02 -4.23 -9.75
CA ARG A 406 -8.88 -3.80 -8.66
C ARG A 406 -9.42 -2.44 -9.05
N ASN A 407 -10.75 -2.37 -9.21
CA ASN A 407 -11.43 -1.16 -9.62
C ASN A 407 -11.07 -0.04 -8.63
N PHE A 408 -10.24 0.89 -9.07
CA PHE A 408 -9.74 2.11 -8.41
C PHE A 408 -10.80 2.87 -7.59
N SER A 409 -12.09 2.62 -7.86
CA SER A 409 -13.21 3.14 -7.05
C SER A 409 -13.27 2.59 -5.63
N LYS A 410 -12.84 1.35 -5.32
CA LYS A 410 -12.99 0.79 -3.96
C LYS A 410 -12.05 1.47 -2.95
N ALA A 411 -10.75 1.54 -3.25
CA ALA A 411 -9.76 2.15 -2.37
C ALA A 411 -10.06 3.65 -2.10
N THR A 412 -10.37 4.43 -3.15
CA THR A 412 -10.70 5.86 -3.00
C THR A 412 -12.01 6.13 -2.25
N THR A 413 -12.97 5.19 -2.24
CA THR A 413 -14.20 5.35 -1.45
C THR A 413 -14.00 4.89 0.00
N GLU A 414 -13.15 3.90 0.24
CA GLU A 414 -12.79 3.44 1.59
C GLU A 414 -11.94 4.48 2.33
N ILE A 415 -11.04 5.17 1.64
CA ILE A 415 -10.26 6.29 2.20
C ILE A 415 -11.20 7.44 2.56
N LYS A 416 -12.10 7.87 1.66
CA LYS A 416 -13.12 8.89 1.98
C LYS A 416 -14.02 8.51 3.15
N ALA A 417 -14.43 7.24 3.23
CA ALA A 417 -15.24 6.76 4.34
C ALA A 417 -14.46 6.76 5.66
N LYS A 418 -13.16 6.42 5.62
CA LYS A 418 -12.27 6.45 6.78
C LYS A 418 -12.01 7.89 7.24
N ASP A 419 -11.68 8.81 6.33
CA ASP A 419 -11.48 10.22 6.65
C ASP A 419 -12.72 10.86 7.27
N ALA A 420 -13.91 10.53 6.76
CA ALA A 420 -15.17 10.98 7.34
C ALA A 420 -15.33 10.48 8.78
N VAL A 421 -15.02 9.21 9.03
CA VAL A 421 -15.16 8.58 10.35
C VAL A 421 -14.13 9.12 11.33
N ASP A 422 -12.88 9.26 10.92
CA ASP A 422 -11.80 9.82 11.73
C ASP A 422 -12.07 11.31 12.03
N TYR A 423 -12.67 12.05 11.10
CA TYR A 423 -13.15 13.42 11.33
C TYR A 423 -14.25 13.48 12.39
N PHE A 424 -15.26 12.61 12.30
CA PHE A 424 -16.34 12.55 13.31
C PHE A 424 -15.84 12.06 14.68
N ALA A 425 -14.90 11.13 14.73
CA ALA A 425 -14.24 10.71 15.97
C ALA A 425 -13.39 11.84 16.59
N GLY A 426 -12.72 12.63 15.76
CA GLY A 426 -12.01 13.84 16.17
C GLY A 426 -12.93 14.92 16.75
N ILE A 427 -14.16 15.06 16.24
CA ILE A 427 -15.18 15.94 16.83
C ILE A 427 -15.60 15.44 18.22
N GLN A 428 -15.75 14.12 18.40
CA GLN A 428 -16.14 13.54 19.69
C GLN A 428 -15.11 13.80 20.79
N SER A 429 -13.81 13.61 20.52
CA SER A 429 -12.77 13.89 21.54
C SER A 429 -12.70 15.38 21.90
N LYS A 430 -13.02 16.27 20.97
CA LYS A 430 -13.12 17.71 21.22
C LYS A 430 -14.38 18.07 22.01
N LEU A 431 -15.49 17.37 21.79
CA LEU A 431 -16.73 17.50 22.56
C LEU A 431 -16.53 17.10 24.02
N GLU A 432 -15.86 15.98 24.27
CA GLU A 432 -15.56 15.51 25.63
C GLU A 432 -14.67 16.51 26.39
N LYS A 433 -13.72 17.16 25.70
CA LYS A 433 -12.88 18.23 26.27
C LYS A 433 -13.65 19.54 26.47
N ALA A 434 -14.52 19.93 25.54
CA ALA A 434 -15.31 21.16 25.64
C ALA A 434 -16.41 21.06 26.72
N GLY A 435 -16.95 19.86 26.96
CA GLY A 435 -17.86 19.62 28.08
C GLY A 435 -17.18 19.72 29.45
N ALA A 436 -15.87 19.49 29.52
CA ALA A 436 -15.08 19.65 30.73
C ALA A 436 -14.66 21.12 30.99
N GLU A 437 -14.51 21.94 29.93
CA GLU A 437 -14.16 23.36 30.01
C GLU A 437 -15.15 24.20 29.19
N PHE A 438 -16.20 24.70 29.85
CA PHE A 438 -17.25 25.52 29.25
C PHE A 438 -16.70 26.91 28.87
N ASN A 439 -16.12 27.05 27.68
CA ASN A 439 -15.57 28.30 27.14
C ASN A 439 -16.12 28.57 25.71
N LEU A 440 -16.54 29.81 25.47
CA LEU A 440 -17.11 30.32 24.22
C LEU A 440 -16.25 30.02 22.98
N GLN A 441 -14.92 30.01 23.12
CA GLN A 441 -13.98 29.72 22.02
C GLN A 441 -14.03 28.26 21.57
N ASN A 442 -14.22 27.33 22.52
CA ASN A 442 -14.37 25.90 22.23
C ASN A 442 -15.70 25.62 21.52
N LEU A 443 -16.75 26.34 21.90
CA LEU A 443 -18.08 26.26 21.25
C LEU A 443 -18.08 26.78 19.81
N LYS A 444 -17.35 27.87 19.52
CA LYS A 444 -17.19 28.37 18.14
C LYS A 444 -16.44 27.38 17.26
N THR A 445 -15.35 26.81 17.78
CA THR A 445 -14.57 25.77 17.09
C THR A 445 -15.40 24.51 16.83
N TYR A 446 -16.32 24.18 17.75
CA TYR A 446 -17.28 23.10 17.59
C TYR A 446 -18.30 23.39 16.49
N SER A 447 -18.94 24.57 16.50
CA SER A 447 -19.90 25.00 15.47
C SER A 447 -19.30 24.89 14.07
N ASP A 448 -18.08 25.41 13.87
CA ASP A 448 -17.38 25.36 12.58
C ASP A 448 -17.06 23.92 12.13
N SER A 449 -16.80 23.02 13.08
CA SER A 449 -16.53 21.61 12.79
C SER A 449 -17.81 20.84 12.44
N VAL A 450 -18.93 21.16 13.09
CA VAL A 450 -20.25 20.58 12.75
C VAL A 450 -20.71 21.05 11.37
N LEU A 451 -20.49 22.33 11.04
CA LEU A 451 -20.86 22.92 9.75
C LEU A 451 -20.11 22.23 8.59
N LYS A 452 -18.79 22.04 8.73
CA LYS A 452 -17.96 21.26 7.79
C LYS A 452 -18.37 19.79 7.70
N GLY A 453 -18.73 19.16 8.83
CA GLY A 453 -19.27 17.80 8.84
C GLY A 453 -20.59 17.67 8.06
N ASN A 454 -21.46 18.67 8.16
CA ASN A 454 -22.72 18.71 7.43
C ASN A 454 -22.51 18.92 5.92
N GLU A 455 -21.56 19.77 5.51
CA GLU A 455 -21.16 19.92 4.11
C GLU A 455 -20.67 18.58 3.52
N TYR A 456 -19.88 17.82 4.28
CA TYR A 456 -19.40 16.51 3.86
C TYR A 456 -20.54 15.49 3.69
N LEU A 457 -21.50 15.47 4.62
CA LEU A 457 -22.69 14.62 4.52
C LEU A 457 -23.58 15.03 3.33
N ASN A 458 -23.73 16.33 3.07
CA ASN A 458 -24.44 16.86 1.91
C ASN A 458 -23.83 16.39 0.59
N GLU A 459 -22.50 16.28 0.49
CA GLU A 459 -21.84 15.70 -0.67
C GLU A 459 -22.10 14.19 -0.82
N LEU A 460 -22.10 13.45 0.30
CA LEU A 460 -22.39 12.01 0.31
C LEU A 460 -23.84 11.68 -0.07
N VAL A 461 -24.81 12.53 0.29
CA VAL A 461 -26.23 12.34 -0.01
C VAL A 461 -26.52 12.42 -1.52
N LYS A 462 -25.77 13.27 -2.26
CA LYS A 462 -26.00 13.54 -3.69
C LYS A 462 -25.86 12.31 -4.60
N LYS A 463 -25.22 11.22 -4.16
CA LYS A 463 -25.03 9.99 -4.96
C LYS A 463 -25.56 8.74 -4.24
N SER A 464 -26.53 8.06 -4.84
CA SER A 464 -27.15 6.84 -4.29
C SER A 464 -26.15 5.69 -4.08
N SER A 465 -25.12 5.59 -4.94
CA SER A 465 -24.04 4.60 -4.80
C SER A 465 -23.21 4.80 -3.53
N ASP A 466 -22.99 6.05 -3.15
CA ASP A 466 -22.11 6.44 -2.05
C ASP A 466 -22.87 6.30 -0.72
N ARG A 467 -24.17 6.62 -0.71
CA ARG A 467 -25.11 6.32 0.40
C ARG A 467 -25.11 4.82 0.76
N ARG A 468 -25.31 3.94 -0.21
CA ARG A 468 -25.37 2.48 0.02
C ARG A 468 -24.06 1.91 0.57
N ARG A 469 -22.92 2.48 0.15
CA ARG A 469 -21.58 2.07 0.61
C ARG A 469 -21.25 2.59 2.00
N PHE A 470 -21.58 3.84 2.29
CA PHE A 470 -21.43 4.43 3.63
C PHE A 470 -22.24 3.65 4.67
N ARG A 471 -23.50 3.27 4.36
CA ARG A 471 -24.30 2.37 5.23
C ARG A 471 -23.58 1.06 5.53
N LYS A 472 -23.01 0.43 4.50
CA LYS A 472 -22.32 -0.86 4.63
C LYS A 472 -21.06 -0.75 5.48
N TYR A 473 -20.35 0.38 5.39
CA TYR A 473 -19.18 0.67 6.21
C TYR A 473 -19.55 0.87 7.69
N ILE A 474 -20.50 1.76 7.98
CA ILE A 474 -20.94 2.03 9.37
C ILE A 474 -21.53 0.77 10.02
N ARG A 475 -22.32 -0.02 9.27
CA ARG A 475 -22.88 -1.30 9.77
C ARG A 475 -21.79 -2.33 10.09
N ARG A 476 -20.71 -2.39 9.29
CA ARG A 476 -19.57 -3.29 9.55
C ARG A 476 -18.76 -2.86 10.77
N LYS A 477 -18.68 -1.56 11.06
CA LYS A 477 -17.91 -1.01 12.18
C LYS A 477 -18.71 -0.83 13.46
N GLY A 478 -20.01 -1.16 13.48
CA GLY A 478 -20.87 -1.01 14.68
C GLY A 478 -21.13 0.45 15.09
N MET A 479 -20.79 1.43 14.25
CA MET A 479 -20.74 2.85 14.62
C MET A 479 -22.10 3.56 14.61
N LYS A 480 -23.20 2.86 14.31
CA LYS A 480 -24.55 3.45 14.29
C LYS A 480 -24.93 4.05 15.65
N LYS A 481 -24.53 3.40 16.75
CA LYS A 481 -24.79 3.86 18.12
C LYS A 481 -24.05 5.14 18.46
N ASN A 482 -22.74 5.20 18.17
CA ASN A 482 -21.91 6.38 18.44
C ASN A 482 -22.39 7.62 17.65
N LEU A 483 -22.80 7.42 16.40
CA LEU A 483 -23.31 8.52 15.58
C LEU A 483 -24.63 9.10 16.14
N CYS A 484 -25.54 8.24 16.63
CA CYS A 484 -26.77 8.66 17.32
C CYS A 484 -26.48 9.35 18.66
N GLN A 485 -25.55 8.83 19.44
CA GLN A 485 -25.17 9.42 20.73
C GLN A 485 -24.58 10.83 20.57
N ASN A 486 -23.77 11.05 19.54
CA ASN A 486 -23.18 12.36 19.27
C ASN A 486 -24.23 13.42 18.89
N ILE A 487 -25.33 13.02 18.24
CA ILE A 487 -26.46 13.93 17.92
C ILE A 487 -27.30 14.24 19.16
N LEU A 488 -27.42 13.30 20.10
CA LEU A 488 -28.17 13.51 21.35
C LEU A 488 -27.40 14.35 22.37
N ILE A 489 -26.08 14.14 22.50
CA ILE A 489 -25.22 14.94 23.39
C ILE A 489 -25.26 16.42 22.96
N SER A 490 -25.35 16.69 21.66
CA SER A 490 -25.44 18.04 21.15
C SER A 490 -26.81 18.70 21.42
N GLU A 491 -27.87 17.91 21.59
CA GLU A 491 -29.22 18.38 21.94
C GLU A 491 -29.31 18.82 23.41
N VAL A 492 -28.75 18.03 24.33
CA VAL A 492 -28.73 18.35 25.78
C VAL A 492 -27.92 19.61 26.06
N ASN A 493 -26.76 19.75 25.42
CA ASN A 493 -25.89 20.92 25.61
C ASN A 493 -26.50 22.19 24.99
N ASN A 494 -27.26 22.08 23.90
CA ASN A 494 -27.90 23.24 23.25
C ASN A 494 -29.10 23.76 24.06
N GLU A 495 -29.92 22.87 24.65
CA GLU A 495 -31.01 23.29 25.55
C GLU A 495 -30.49 23.98 26.82
N GLN A 496 -29.43 23.44 27.42
CA GLN A 496 -28.80 24.05 28.60
C GLN A 496 -28.22 25.43 28.26
N PHE A 497 -27.56 25.56 27.10
CA PHE A 497 -26.99 26.83 26.65
C PHE A 497 -28.06 27.86 26.27
N SER A 498 -29.13 27.45 25.58
CA SER A 498 -30.26 28.32 25.26
C SER A 498 -30.91 28.90 26.53
N ARG A 499 -31.05 28.08 27.57
CA ARG A 499 -31.49 28.54 28.90
C ARG A 499 -30.52 29.51 29.56
N GLU A 500 -29.22 29.21 29.55
CA GLU A 500 -28.22 30.12 30.13
C GLU A 500 -28.09 31.45 29.37
N CYS A 501 -28.35 31.43 28.06
CA CYS A 501 -28.41 32.63 27.23
C CYS A 501 -29.69 33.44 27.48
N SER A 502 -30.85 32.79 27.62
CA SER A 502 -32.09 33.48 28.01
C SER A 502 -32.04 34.05 29.43
N ASP A 503 -31.28 33.41 30.31
CA ASP A 503 -31.06 33.86 31.70
C ASP A 503 -30.04 35.01 31.81
N GLY A 504 -29.52 35.52 30.68
CA GLY A 504 -28.63 36.68 30.63
C GLY A 504 -27.23 36.43 31.20
N ARG A 505 -26.79 35.18 31.33
CA ARG A 505 -25.45 34.84 31.84
C ARG A 505 -24.33 35.16 30.87
N PHE A 506 -24.65 35.52 29.62
CA PHE A 506 -23.70 35.90 28.59
C PHE A 506 -24.00 37.32 28.07
N ASN A 507 -22.95 38.12 27.91
CA ASN A 507 -23.05 39.52 27.46
C ASN A 507 -23.51 39.66 25.99
N SER A 508 -23.42 38.59 25.20
CA SER A 508 -24.02 38.50 23.86
C SER A 508 -24.21 37.04 23.47
N CYS A 509 -25.42 36.67 23.05
CA CYS A 509 -25.71 35.35 22.48
C CYS A 509 -25.38 35.39 20.98
N PRO A 510 -24.46 34.55 20.48
CA PRO A 510 -24.03 34.62 19.08
C PRO A 510 -25.16 34.26 18.10
N GLN A 511 -25.32 35.04 17.03
CA GLN A 511 -26.25 34.76 15.92
C GLN A 511 -26.03 33.38 15.26
N SER A 512 -24.80 32.85 15.33
CA SER A 512 -24.43 31.54 14.77
C SER A 512 -25.15 30.34 15.41
N PHE A 513 -25.86 30.53 16.53
CA PHE A 513 -26.66 29.47 17.16
C PHE A 513 -28.09 29.37 16.59
N VAL A 514 -28.64 30.44 16.02
CA VAL A 514 -29.92 30.36 15.27
C VAL A 514 -29.75 29.46 14.04
N ASP A 515 -28.56 29.47 13.44
CA ASP A 515 -28.19 28.55 12.35
C ASP A 515 -27.97 27.11 12.82
N TYR A 516 -27.78 26.87 14.14
CA TYR A 516 -27.47 25.54 14.66
C TYR A 516 -28.66 24.59 14.57
N ASP A 517 -29.87 25.06 14.89
CA ASP A 517 -31.08 24.24 14.75
C ASP A 517 -31.36 23.92 13.27
N GLU A 518 -31.10 24.86 12.35
CA GLU A 518 -31.19 24.62 10.91
C GLU A 518 -30.12 23.63 10.41
N ILE A 519 -28.88 23.73 10.90
CA ILE A 519 -27.80 22.80 10.60
C ILE A 519 -28.11 21.40 11.15
N LYS A 520 -28.66 21.31 12.36
CA LYS A 520 -29.10 20.08 13.01
C LYS A 520 -30.20 19.40 12.21
N ASP A 521 -31.24 20.15 11.83
CA ASP A 521 -32.34 19.63 11.04
C ASP A 521 -31.87 19.14 9.67
N ASN A 522 -30.95 19.87 9.03
CA ASN A 522 -30.31 19.44 7.79
C ASN A 522 -29.47 18.17 7.99
N LEU A 523 -28.72 18.05 9.08
CA LEU A 523 -27.90 16.89 9.38
C LEU A 523 -28.76 15.65 9.67
N ILE A 524 -29.85 15.79 10.43
CA ILE A 524 -30.84 14.72 10.68
C ILE A 524 -31.52 14.32 9.37
N LYS A 525 -31.93 15.28 8.54
CA LYS A 525 -32.54 15.04 7.22
C LYS A 525 -31.58 14.30 6.29
N ASN A 526 -30.30 14.67 6.29
CA ASN A 526 -29.26 14.00 5.52
C ASN A 526 -29.04 12.58 6.01
N LEU A 527 -29.00 12.34 7.33
CA LEU A 527 -28.85 11.00 7.89
C LEU A 527 -30.08 10.12 7.61
N LYS A 528 -31.30 10.64 7.74
CA LYS A 528 -32.54 9.95 7.32
C LYS A 528 -32.47 9.55 5.85
N THR A 529 -32.03 10.48 4.99
CA THR A 529 -31.86 10.24 3.54
C THR A 529 -30.73 9.23 3.25
N ILE A 530 -29.66 9.27 4.04
CA ILE A 530 -28.55 8.34 3.93
C ILE A 530 -28.96 6.96 4.38
N TYR A 531 -29.81 6.77 5.40
CA TYR A 531 -30.14 5.46 5.97
C TYR A 531 -31.49 4.86 5.54
N GLU A 532 -32.35 5.62 4.85
CA GLU A 532 -33.72 5.18 4.46
C GLU A 532 -34.52 4.64 5.66
N SER A 533 -34.39 5.28 6.82
CA SER A 533 -35.07 4.88 8.06
C SER A 533 -35.61 6.12 8.76
N GLU A 534 -36.87 6.04 9.17
CA GLU A 534 -37.54 7.07 9.98
C GLU A 534 -37.05 7.06 11.45
N ASP A 535 -36.33 6.00 11.86
CA ASP A 535 -35.85 5.77 13.24
C ASP A 535 -34.73 6.74 13.68
N PHE A 536 -34.32 7.67 12.83
CA PHE A 536 -33.43 8.78 13.20
C PHE A 536 -34.20 10.03 13.68
N ALA A 537 -35.50 9.91 14.00
CA ALA A 537 -36.19 10.91 14.82
C ALA A 537 -35.49 11.04 16.20
N ALA A 538 -35.55 12.22 16.83
CA ALA A 538 -34.96 12.45 18.16
C ALA A 538 -35.41 11.41 19.21
N THR A 539 -36.58 10.78 19.01
CA THR A 539 -37.10 9.66 19.81
C THR A 539 -36.46 8.30 19.52
N GLY A 540 -36.00 8.04 18.29
CA GLY A 540 -35.39 6.76 17.89
C GLY A 540 -33.93 6.62 18.29
N CYS A 541 -33.15 7.71 18.32
CA CYS A 541 -31.81 7.67 18.91
C CYS A 541 -31.86 7.52 20.44
N LYS A 542 -32.90 8.03 21.13
CA LYS A 542 -33.08 7.86 22.60
C LYS A 542 -33.23 6.39 23.01
N ALA A 543 -33.79 5.54 22.15
CA ALA A 543 -33.92 4.10 22.39
C ALA A 543 -32.57 3.35 22.47
N PHE A 544 -31.47 3.94 21.98
CA PHE A 544 -30.13 3.34 22.06
C PHE A 544 -29.37 3.68 23.34
N ASN A 545 -29.88 4.60 24.17
CA ASN A 545 -29.28 5.01 25.43
C ASN A 545 -29.87 4.30 26.66
N ASN A 546 -30.92 3.50 26.50
CA ASN A 546 -31.46 2.62 27.54
C ASN A 546 -30.92 1.20 27.41
#